data_AF-A0A011QL27-F1
#
_entry.id   AF-A0A011QL27-F1
#
_cell.length_a   1.000
_cell.length_b   1.000
_cell.length_c   1.000
_cell.angle_alpha   90.00
_cell.angle_beta   90.00
_cell.angle_gamma   90.00
#
_symmetry.space_group_name_H-M   'P 1'
#
loop_
_entity.id
_entity.type
_entity.pdbx_description
1 polymer ?
#
loop_
_entity_poly.entity_id
_entity_poly.type
_entity_poly.pdbx_seq_one_letter_code
_entity_poly.pdbx_strand_id
1 'polypeptide(L)' 'MLRLRFTAARNAAAVQAEESGDQRLAARIRQFQFRDARPKAASEMALDHASDLLGHTDKQITKVVYQRVGKRVRPTR' A
#
# COMPACT_ATOMS: atom_id res chain seq x y z
N MET A 1 19.93 0.20 -1.97
CA MET A 1 18.63 -0.28 -1.46
C MET A 1 17.48 0.53 -2.08
N LEU A 2 16.42 -0.13 -2.56
CA LEU A 2 15.31 0.52 -3.31
C LEU A 2 14.57 1.60 -2.49
N ARG A 3 14.40 1.36 -1.18
CA ARG A 3 13.80 2.33 -0.24
C ARG A 3 14.53 3.67 -0.21
N LEU A 4 15.86 3.66 -0.19
CA LEU A 4 16.66 4.89 -0.16
C LEU A 4 16.51 5.69 -1.46
N ARG A 5 16.51 4.99 -2.61
CA ARG A 5 16.29 5.60 -3.93
C ARG A 5 14.91 6.22 -4.04
N PHE A 6 13.88 5.54 -3.55
CA PHE A 6 12.52 6.08 -3.50
C PHE A 6 12.44 7.33 -2.62
N THR A 7 12.99 7.30 -1.40
CA THR A 7 12.96 8.46 -0.50
C THR A 7 13.65 9.67 -1.12
N ALA A 8 14.81 9.47 -1.76
CA ALA A 8 15.52 10.53 -2.46
C ALA A 8 14.68 11.12 -3.61
N ALA A 9 14.09 10.27 -4.46
CA ALA A 9 13.25 10.71 -5.57
C ALA A 9 11.98 11.43 -5.10
N ARG A 10 11.30 10.92 -4.05
CA ARG A 10 10.12 11.56 -3.46
C ARG A 10 10.44 12.95 -2.92
N ASN A 11 11.58 13.10 -2.25
CA ASN A 11 11.99 14.40 -1.70
C ASN A 11 12.32 15.39 -2.83
N ALA A 12 13.03 14.96 -3.88
CA ALA A 12 13.32 15.79 -5.04
C ALA A 12 12.03 16.27 -5.74
N ALA A 13 11.06 15.37 -5.94
CA ALA A 13 9.77 15.71 -6.53
C ALA A 13 8.94 16.67 -5.65
N ALA A 14 9.00 16.53 -4.33
CA ALA A 14 8.33 17.44 -3.41
C ALA A 14 8.93 18.86 -3.47
N VAL A 15 10.26 18.96 -3.50
CA VAL A 15 10.96 20.25 -3.65
C VAL A 15 10.60 20.91 -4.97
N GLN A 16 10.60 20.16 -6.08
CA GLN A 16 10.21 20.71 -7.37
C GLN A 16 8.75 21.21 -7.41
N ALA A 17 7.84 20.55 -6.68
CA ALA A 17 6.46 21.01 -6.54
C ALA A 17 6.33 22.26 -5.64
N GLU A 18 7.22 22.41 -4.65
CA GLU A 18 7.31 23.64 -3.82
C GLU A 18 7.83 24.81 -4.66
N GLU A 19 8.87 24.58 -5.47
CA GLU A 19 9.45 25.56 -6.39
C GLU A 19 8.47 26.02 -7.47
N SER A 20 7.56 25.15 -7.92
CA SER A 20 6.50 25.50 -8.86
C SER A 20 5.30 26.21 -8.21
N GLY A 21 5.33 26.41 -6.89
CA GLY A 21 4.26 27.07 -6.12
C GLY A 21 3.08 26.16 -5.75
N ASP A 22 3.12 24.86 -6.09
CA ASP A 22 2.06 23.90 -5.78
C ASP A 22 2.31 23.20 -4.43
N GLN A 23 2.06 23.95 -3.36
CA GLN A 23 2.19 23.47 -1.98
C GLN A 23 1.27 22.26 -1.68
N ARG A 24 0.12 22.18 -2.35
CA ARG A 24 -0.82 21.06 -2.17
C ARG A 24 -0.24 19.78 -2.78
N LEU A 25 0.34 19.87 -3.97
CA LEU A 25 1.01 18.74 -4.61
C LEU A 25 2.23 18.30 -3.81
N ALA A 26 3.06 19.23 -3.35
CA ALA A 26 4.21 18.92 -2.50
C ALA A 26 3.81 18.16 -1.24
N ALA A 27 2.77 18.60 -0.53
CA ALA A 27 2.23 17.92 0.64
C ALA A 27 1.77 16.48 0.32
N ARG A 28 1.09 16.28 -0.82
CA ARG A 28 0.69 14.94 -1.29
C ARG A 28 1.90 14.07 -1.61
N ILE A 29 2.93 14.63 -2.26
CA ILE A 29 4.15 13.89 -2.61
C ILE A 29 4.85 13.39 -1.33
N ARG A 30 4.97 14.25 -0.31
CA ARG A 30 5.60 13.90 0.98
C ARG A 30 4.85 12.78 1.72
N GLN A 31 3.53 12.69 1.54
CA GLN A 31 2.70 11.65 2.16
C GLN A 31 2.86 10.27 1.52
N PHE A 32 3.38 10.15 0.29
CA PHE A 32 3.58 8.84 -0.31
C PHE A 32 4.57 8.00 0.49
N GLN A 33 4.17 6.77 0.77
CA GLN A 33 4.98 5.78 1.47
C GLN A 33 5.35 4.65 0.51
N PHE A 34 6.62 4.23 0.56
CA PHE A 34 7.06 3.02 -0.09
C PHE A 34 6.82 1.83 0.84
N ARG A 35 5.71 1.13 0.61
CA ARG A 35 5.32 -0.06 1.38
C ARG A 35 5.27 -1.26 0.45
N ASP A 36 5.45 -2.44 1.04
CA ASP A 36 5.13 -3.67 0.35
C ASP A 36 3.61 -3.70 0.06
N ALA A 37 3.27 -3.77 -1.22
CA ALA A 37 1.88 -3.79 -1.68
C ALA A 37 1.27 -5.21 -1.65
N ARG A 38 2.09 -6.26 -1.46
CA ARG A 38 1.62 -7.66 -1.46
C ARG A 38 0.55 -7.94 -0.42
N PRO A 39 0.62 -7.46 0.84
CA PRO A 39 -0.45 -7.66 1.81
C PRO A 39 -1.78 -7.05 1.36
N LYS A 40 -1.73 -5.89 0.71
CA LYS A 40 -2.92 -5.22 0.19
C LYS A 40 -3.49 -5.96 -1.03
N ALA A 41 -2.64 -6.35 -1.97
CA ALA A 41 -3.05 -7.14 -3.13
C ALA A 41 -3.63 -8.50 -2.71
N ALA A 42 -2.99 -9.20 -1.76
CA ALA A 42 -3.43 -10.47 -1.21
C ALA A 42 -4.83 -10.37 -0.57
N SER A 43 -5.18 -9.22 0.01
CA SER A 43 -6.51 -8.99 0.59
C SER A 43 -7.64 -8.89 -0.44
N GLU A 44 -7.33 -8.61 -1.70
CA GLU A 44 -8.30 -8.34 -2.78
C GLU A 44 -8.39 -9.47 -3.82
N MET A 45 -7.64 -10.56 -3.65
CA MET A 45 -7.60 -11.70 -4.58
C MET A 45 -8.06 -13.02 -3.93
N ALA A 46 -8.29 -14.04 -4.76
CA ALA A 46 -8.66 -15.37 -4.30
C ALA A 46 -7.57 -15.97 -3.40
N LEU A 47 -7.99 -16.81 -2.44
CA LEU A 47 -7.12 -17.29 -1.35
C LEU A 47 -5.89 -18.04 -1.86
N ASP A 48 -6.04 -18.84 -2.92
CA ASP A 48 -4.96 -19.63 -3.49
C ASP A 48 -3.87 -18.72 -4.09
N HIS A 49 -4.27 -17.77 -4.93
CA HIS A 49 -3.36 -16.76 -5.50
C HIS A 49 -2.73 -15.86 -4.43
N ALA A 50 -3.50 -15.51 -3.38
CA ALA A 50 -2.98 -14.75 -2.25
C ALA A 50 -1.89 -15.54 -1.48
N SER A 51 -2.09 -16.85 -1.30
CA SER A 51 -1.12 -17.71 -0.61
C SER A 51 0.18 -17.82 -1.40
N ASP A 52 0.09 -18.03 -2.71
CA ASP A 52 1.25 -18.10 -3.61
C ASP A 52 2.02 -16.78 -3.65
N LEU A 53 1.31 -15.65 -3.77
CA LEU A 53 1.91 -14.30 -3.79
C LEU A 53 2.70 -14.00 -2.50
N LEU A 54 2.19 -14.47 -1.36
CA LEU A 54 2.82 -14.29 -0.06
C LEU A 54 3.84 -15.38 0.28
N GLY A 55 3.91 -16.45 -0.51
CA GLY A 55 4.79 -17.60 -0.26
C GLY A 55 4.37 -18.42 0.96
N HIS A 56 3.09 -18.43 1.31
CA HIS A 56 2.58 -19.22 2.42
C HIS A 56 2.14 -20.61 1.94
N THR A 57 2.71 -21.65 2.53
CA THR A 57 2.27 -23.03 2.36
C THR A 57 0.95 -23.32 3.10
N ASP A 58 0.71 -22.66 4.24
CA ASP A 58 -0.56 -22.74 4.97
C ASP A 58 -1.49 -21.58 4.63
N LYS A 59 -2.59 -21.91 3.95
CA LYS A 59 -3.64 -20.96 3.52
C LYS A 59 -4.40 -20.35 4.71
N GLN A 60 -4.37 -20.94 5.91
CA GLN A 60 -5.04 -20.39 7.09
C GLN A 60 -4.47 -19.04 7.51
N ILE A 61 -3.14 -18.88 7.45
CA ILE A 61 -2.48 -17.60 7.79
C ILE A 61 -2.92 -16.52 6.80
N THR A 62 -2.91 -16.82 5.49
CA THR A 62 -3.38 -15.92 4.44
C THR A 62 -4.83 -15.50 4.67
N LYS A 63 -5.71 -16.44 5.00
CA LYS A 63 -7.13 -16.18 5.25
C LYS A 63 -7.37 -15.28 6.46
N VAL A 64 -6.72 -15.57 7.59
CA VAL A 64 -6.99 -14.88 8.87
C VAL A 64 -6.31 -13.51 8.93
N VAL A 65 -5.09 -13.39 8.40
CA VAL A 65 -4.26 -12.19 8.53
C VAL A 65 -4.43 -11.25 7.33
N TYR A 66 -4.52 -11.79 6.12
CA TYR A 66 -4.43 -11.01 4.88
C TYR A 66 -5.78 -10.80 4.18
N GLN A 67 -6.72 -11.74 4.25
CA GLN A 67 -8.09 -11.55 3.74
C GLN A 67 -9.04 -10.91 4.78
N ARG A 68 -8.61 -9.82 5.41
CA ARG A 68 -9.51 -9.02 6.25
C ARG A 68 -10.45 -8.20 5.36
N VAL A 69 -11.43 -8.86 4.75
CA VAL A 69 -12.61 -8.19 4.21
C VAL A 69 -13.31 -7.56 5.41
N GLY A 70 -13.20 -6.23 5.55
CA GLY A 70 -13.96 -5.51 6.56
C GLY A 70 -15.42 -5.95 6.47
N LYS A 71 -16.01 -6.40 7.58
CA LYS A 71 -17.38 -6.92 7.60
C LYS A 71 -18.26 -5.90 6.89
N ARG A 72 -18.88 -6.29 5.77
CA ARG A 72 -19.78 -5.41 5.01
C ARG A 72 -21.01 -5.20 5.88
N VAL A 73 -20.94 -4.20 6.75
CA VAL A 73 -22.03 -3.82 7.64
C VAL A 73 -23.11 -3.16 6.80
N ARG A 74 -24.35 -3.62 6.95
CA ARG A 74 -25.50 -2.89 6.40
C ARG A 74 -25.65 -1.62 7.24
N PRO A 75 -25.98 -0.46 6.65
CA PRO A 75 -26.29 0.73 7.42
C PRO A 75 -27.39 0.39 8.42
N THR A 76 -27.13 0.55 9.71
CA THR A 76 -28.20 0.64 10.71
C THR A 76 -28.87 2.00 10.52
N ARG A 77 -30.21 1.94 10.48
CA ARG A 77 -31.11 3.05 10.16
C ARG A 77 -30.87 4.28 11.03
#